data_AF-A0A4R5C8C8-F1
#
_entry.id   AF-A0A4R5C8C8-F1
#
_cell.length_a   1.000
_cell.length_b   1.000
_cell.length_c   1.000
_cell.angle_alpha   90.00
_cell.angle_beta   90.00
_cell.angle_gamma   90.00
#
_symmetry.space_group_name_H-M   'P 1'
#
loop_
_entity.id
_entity.type
_entity.pdbx_description
1 polymer ?
#
loop_
_entity_poly.entity_id
_entity_poly.type
_entity_poly.pdbx_seq_one_letter_code
_entity_poly.pdbx_strand_id
1 'polypeptide(L)'
;RPEFLVRRANAFRAWWEHMPVRMTQSPTGPDLQLYRRFQYGDLVRFNLLDTRQYRDDQAAGDGADPPNPGSLDPNRTITGAEQERWLLDGFAERSARWEVLAHQTAIAQLDTRAGAEVVVPMDTWDGYVASRQRVLGGARERGVRNLVSIAGDLHRSVASELKADYADEAGPVVGTEFVGTSISSGRDGMDNDPGGLTILAENPHVKYSNFQRGYVRVEVTPEQWVADYRVADRVTVPDGTVTTRTRLAVADGDPSINVVGGQ
;
A
#
# COMPACT_ATOMS: atom_id res chain seq x y z
N ARG A 1 2.27 -12.66 -25.47
CA ARG A 1 0.96 -12.11 -25.02
C ARG A 1 -0.14 -13.19 -24.91
N PRO A 2 -0.42 -14.04 -25.92
CA PRO A 2 -1.45 -15.09 -25.79
C PRO A 2 -1.17 -16.13 -24.69
N GLU A 3 0.07 -16.61 -24.57
CA GLU A 3 0.48 -17.57 -23.52
C GLU A 3 0.31 -17.01 -22.10
N PHE A 4 0.60 -15.72 -21.91
CA PHE A 4 0.41 -15.06 -20.61
C PHE A 4 -1.07 -15.00 -20.22
N LEU A 5 -1.98 -14.74 -21.17
CA LEU A 5 -3.42 -14.73 -20.89
C LEU A 5 -3.95 -16.12 -20.49
N VAL A 6 -3.45 -17.19 -21.12
CA VAL A 6 -3.76 -18.57 -20.71
C VAL A 6 -3.25 -18.83 -19.28
N ARG A 7 -2.02 -18.41 -18.98
CA ARG A 7 -1.45 -18.53 -17.62
C ARG A 7 -2.27 -17.74 -16.60
N ARG A 8 -2.69 -16.51 -16.92
CA ARG A 8 -3.51 -15.65 -16.05
C ARG A 8 -4.87 -16.29 -15.78
N ALA A 9 -5.53 -16.84 -16.81
CA ALA A 9 -6.80 -17.56 -16.66
C ALA A 9 -6.68 -18.75 -15.70
N ASN A 10 -5.66 -19.58 -15.89
CA ASN A 10 -5.41 -20.73 -15.02
C ASN A 10 -5.06 -20.30 -13.58
N ALA A 11 -4.28 -19.23 -13.41
CA ALA A 11 -3.92 -18.70 -12.10
C ALA A 11 -5.14 -18.14 -11.35
N PHE A 12 -6.00 -17.37 -12.02
CA PHE A 12 -7.23 -16.85 -11.43
C PHE A 12 -8.22 -17.95 -11.06
N ARG A 13 -8.32 -19.00 -11.89
CA ARG A 13 -9.10 -20.19 -11.55
C ARG A 13 -8.55 -20.86 -10.29
N ALA A 14 -7.26 -21.14 -10.23
CA ALA A 14 -6.64 -21.77 -9.06
C ALA A 14 -6.81 -20.90 -7.80
N TRP A 15 -6.65 -19.58 -7.91
CA TRP A 15 -6.89 -18.66 -6.80
C TRP A 15 -8.33 -18.74 -6.30
N TRP A 16 -9.31 -18.70 -7.20
CA TRP A 16 -10.73 -18.77 -6.84
C TRP A 16 -11.09 -20.11 -6.19
N GLU A 17 -10.55 -21.23 -6.69
CA GLU A 17 -10.78 -22.58 -6.15
C GLU A 17 -10.21 -22.76 -4.72
N HIS A 18 -9.24 -21.94 -4.30
CA HIS A 18 -8.52 -22.09 -3.02
C HIS A 18 -8.70 -20.92 -2.05
N MET A 19 -9.46 -19.90 -2.42
CA MET A 19 -9.73 -18.73 -1.58
C MET A 19 -11.21 -18.69 -1.15
N PRO A 20 -11.51 -18.27 0.09
CA PRO A 20 -12.88 -18.21 0.59
C PRO A 20 -13.62 -16.98 0.04
N VAL A 21 -13.87 -16.96 -1.27
CA VAL A 21 -14.56 -15.87 -1.97
C VAL A 21 -15.97 -16.26 -2.40
N ARG A 22 -16.78 -15.24 -2.74
CA ARG A 22 -18.15 -15.47 -3.19
C ARG A 22 -18.16 -16.16 -4.55
N MET A 23 -19.19 -16.98 -4.81
CA MET A 23 -19.41 -17.61 -6.12
C MET A 23 -19.48 -16.58 -7.26
N THR A 24 -20.02 -15.39 -6.99
CA THR A 24 -20.09 -14.28 -7.96
C THR A 24 -18.72 -13.73 -8.38
N GLN A 25 -17.64 -14.14 -7.72
CA GLN A 25 -16.27 -13.81 -8.09
C GLN A 25 -15.61 -14.97 -8.86
N SER A 26 -16.36 -15.86 -9.50
CA SER A 26 -15.77 -16.85 -10.40
C SER A 26 -15.13 -16.15 -11.61
N PRO A 27 -13.89 -16.52 -12.02
CA PRO A 27 -13.24 -15.89 -13.16
C PRO A 27 -13.91 -16.25 -14.49
N THR A 28 -13.87 -15.33 -15.45
CA THR A 28 -14.21 -15.59 -16.86
C THR A 28 -12.94 -15.52 -17.70
N GLY A 29 -12.39 -16.68 -18.04
CA GLY A 29 -11.11 -16.74 -18.74
C GLY A 29 -10.01 -16.01 -17.95
N PRO A 30 -9.31 -15.03 -18.54
CA PRO A 30 -8.25 -14.30 -17.87
C PRO A 30 -8.76 -13.15 -16.99
N ASP A 31 -10.07 -12.98 -16.78
CA ASP A 31 -10.64 -11.84 -16.07
C ASP A 31 -11.33 -12.27 -14.77
N LEU A 32 -11.04 -11.56 -13.69
CA LEU A 32 -11.58 -11.82 -12.35
C LEU A 32 -11.96 -10.50 -11.66
N GLN A 33 -13.16 -10.41 -11.09
CA GLN A 33 -13.55 -9.23 -10.31
C GLN A 33 -13.05 -9.37 -8.86
N LEU A 34 -11.84 -8.86 -8.60
CA LEU A 34 -11.21 -8.89 -7.28
C LEU A 34 -11.57 -7.67 -6.43
N TYR A 35 -11.48 -6.48 -7.00
CA TYR A 35 -11.71 -5.25 -6.23
C TYR A 35 -13.16 -5.17 -5.78
N ARG A 36 -13.36 -4.69 -4.55
CA ARG A 36 -14.66 -4.66 -3.88
C ARG A 36 -14.61 -3.76 -2.66
N ARG A 37 -15.79 -3.41 -2.15
CA ARG A 37 -15.96 -2.58 -0.95
C ARG A 37 -16.81 -3.30 0.07
N PHE A 38 -16.45 -3.15 1.34
CA PHE A 38 -17.28 -3.58 2.46
C PHE A 38 -17.01 -2.69 3.67
N GLN A 39 -17.90 -2.77 4.66
CA GLN A 39 -17.88 -1.93 5.84
C GLN A 39 -17.97 -2.76 7.11
N TYR A 40 -17.37 -2.25 8.17
CA TYR A 40 -17.55 -2.71 9.54
C TYR A 40 -18.32 -1.63 10.31
N GLY A 41 -19.66 -1.72 10.27
CA GLY A 41 -20.54 -0.67 10.76
C GLY A 41 -20.26 0.67 10.07
N ASP A 42 -20.32 1.75 10.83
CA ASP A 42 -19.90 3.11 10.44
C ASP A 42 -18.43 3.41 10.81
N LEU A 43 -17.71 2.43 11.38
CA LEU A 43 -16.35 2.61 11.86
C LEU A 43 -15.34 2.59 10.73
N VAL A 44 -15.31 1.52 9.93
CA VAL A 44 -14.31 1.33 8.87
C VAL A 44 -14.98 0.94 7.55
N ARG A 45 -14.58 1.59 6.46
CA ARG A 45 -14.88 1.16 5.10
C ARG A 45 -13.60 0.71 4.41
N PHE A 46 -13.59 -0.52 3.94
CA PHE A 46 -12.49 -1.08 3.18
C PHE A 46 -12.78 -1.01 1.67
N ASN A 47 -11.89 -0.39 0.92
CA ASN A 47 -11.79 -0.48 -0.54
C ASN A 47 -10.64 -1.42 -0.86
N LEU A 48 -10.96 -2.66 -1.19
CA LEU A 48 -9.97 -3.63 -1.63
C LEU A 48 -9.70 -3.36 -3.11
N LEU A 49 -8.45 -3.03 -3.43
CA LEU A 49 -8.01 -2.71 -4.78
C LEU A 49 -7.34 -3.90 -5.46
N ASP A 50 -7.18 -3.77 -6.77
CA ASP A 50 -6.47 -4.70 -7.64
C ASP A 50 -5.55 -3.87 -8.52
N THR A 51 -4.32 -3.70 -8.05
CA THR A 51 -3.31 -2.90 -8.76
C THR A 51 -2.46 -3.75 -9.71
N ARG A 52 -2.96 -4.93 -10.12
CA ARG A 52 -2.24 -5.85 -11.04
C ARG A 52 -3.01 -6.11 -12.33
N GLN A 53 -4.31 -6.37 -12.26
CA GLN A 53 -5.06 -6.82 -13.45
C GLN A 53 -5.24 -5.74 -14.51
N TYR A 54 -5.33 -4.47 -14.09
CA TYR A 54 -5.74 -3.34 -14.92
C TYR A 54 -4.67 -2.27 -15.14
N ARG A 55 -3.46 -2.50 -14.62
CA ARG A 55 -2.35 -1.54 -14.71
C ARG A 55 -1.73 -1.50 -16.10
N ASP A 56 -1.18 -0.35 -16.45
CA ASP A 56 -0.21 -0.25 -17.54
C ASP A 56 1.11 -0.95 -17.20
N ASP A 57 1.90 -1.29 -18.20
CA ASP A 57 3.24 -1.88 -18.03
C ASP A 57 4.17 -0.92 -17.27
N GLN A 58 5.11 -1.46 -16.48
CA GLN A 58 6.02 -0.64 -15.67
C GLN A 58 6.89 0.27 -16.55
N ALA A 59 7.06 1.53 -16.13
CA ALA A 59 7.92 2.48 -16.84
C ALA A 59 9.40 2.06 -16.76
N ALA A 60 10.24 2.62 -17.65
CA ALA A 60 11.69 2.36 -17.72
C ALA A 60 12.11 0.87 -17.83
N GLY A 61 11.19 -0.04 -18.19
CA GLY A 61 11.49 -1.48 -18.22
C GLY A 61 11.52 -2.15 -16.84
N ASP A 62 10.84 -1.54 -15.86
CA ASP A 62 10.76 -1.97 -14.46
C ASP A 62 12.05 -1.71 -13.63
N GLY A 63 12.07 -2.16 -12.38
CA GLY A 63 13.20 -1.97 -11.46
C GLY A 63 13.11 -0.64 -10.74
N ALA A 64 14.26 -0.01 -10.50
CA ALA A 64 14.36 1.29 -9.84
C ALA A 64 15.02 2.29 -10.78
N ASP A 65 14.35 3.42 -11.01
CA ASP A 65 14.75 4.44 -11.98
C ASP A 65 14.35 5.83 -11.45
N PRO A 66 15.01 6.92 -11.88
CA PRO A 66 14.48 8.25 -11.65
C PRO A 66 13.08 8.44 -12.25
N PRO A 67 12.23 9.32 -11.67
CA PRO A 67 11.00 9.73 -12.34
C PRO A 67 11.27 10.22 -13.76
N ASN A 68 10.53 9.68 -14.73
CA ASN A 68 10.78 9.86 -16.15
C ASN A 68 9.46 10.12 -16.89
N PRO A 69 9.48 10.54 -18.18
CA PRO A 69 8.25 10.84 -18.92
C PRO A 69 7.25 9.67 -18.94
N GLY A 70 7.72 8.42 -18.84
CA GLY A 70 6.87 7.25 -18.70
C GLY A 70 6.17 7.22 -17.36
N SER A 71 6.89 7.28 -16.23
CA SER A 71 6.25 7.22 -14.89
C SER A 71 5.39 8.45 -14.57
N LEU A 72 5.66 9.58 -15.22
CA LEU A 72 4.95 10.85 -15.08
C LEU A 72 3.79 11.04 -16.08
N ASP A 73 3.57 10.12 -17.02
CA ASP A 73 2.51 10.26 -18.03
C ASP A 73 1.13 10.43 -17.35
N PRO A 74 0.39 11.52 -17.62
CA PRO A 74 -0.90 11.78 -17.00
C PRO A 74 -1.94 10.70 -17.29
N ASN A 75 -1.80 9.93 -18.38
CA ASN A 75 -2.75 8.89 -18.77
C ASN A 75 -2.45 7.53 -18.15
N ARG A 76 -1.28 7.34 -17.52
CA ARG A 76 -0.94 6.04 -16.95
C ARG A 76 -1.78 5.73 -15.72
N THR A 77 -2.06 4.44 -15.55
CA THR A 77 -2.94 3.95 -14.49
C THR A 77 -2.44 2.65 -13.87
N ILE A 78 -2.57 2.55 -12.55
CA ILE A 78 -2.30 1.31 -11.81
C ILE A 78 -3.60 0.54 -11.50
N THR A 79 -4.74 1.23 -11.50
CA THR A 79 -6.07 0.66 -11.18
C THR A 79 -6.94 0.43 -12.41
N GLY A 80 -6.62 1.03 -13.55
CA GLY A 80 -7.56 1.18 -14.65
C GLY A 80 -8.64 2.24 -14.38
N ALA A 81 -9.26 2.75 -15.44
CA ALA A 81 -10.22 3.86 -15.35
C ALA A 81 -11.51 3.51 -14.60
N GLU A 82 -12.01 2.28 -14.76
CA GLU A 82 -13.27 1.85 -14.12
C GLU A 82 -13.14 1.76 -12.60
N GLN A 83 -12.07 1.14 -12.12
CA GLN A 83 -11.77 1.04 -10.70
C GLN A 83 -11.44 2.39 -10.09
N GLU A 84 -10.69 3.25 -10.78
CA GLU A 84 -10.37 4.60 -10.29
C GLU A 84 -11.65 5.41 -10.07
N ARG A 85 -12.56 5.42 -11.05
CA ARG A 85 -13.88 6.06 -10.93
C ARG A 85 -14.70 5.46 -9.78
N TRP A 86 -14.80 4.12 -9.70
CA TRP A 86 -15.49 3.43 -8.60
C TRP A 86 -14.96 3.81 -7.22
N LEU A 87 -13.64 4.02 -7.10
CA LEU A 87 -13.00 4.41 -5.85
C LEU A 87 -13.37 5.87 -5.50
N LEU A 88 -13.21 6.77 -6.46
CA LEU A 88 -13.52 8.19 -6.31
C LEU A 88 -15.01 8.45 -6.03
N ASP A 89 -15.91 7.76 -6.69
CA ASP A 89 -17.35 7.84 -6.43
C ASP A 89 -17.67 7.35 -5.02
N GLY A 90 -16.98 6.28 -4.57
CA GLY A 90 -17.05 5.81 -3.20
C GLY A 90 -16.70 6.87 -2.18
N PHE A 91 -15.55 7.54 -2.33
CA PHE A 91 -15.13 8.60 -1.43
C PHE A 91 -16.18 9.70 -1.23
N ALA A 92 -17.00 9.98 -2.24
CA ALA A 92 -18.05 10.98 -2.15
C ALA A 92 -19.22 10.57 -1.23
N GLU A 93 -19.42 9.27 -0.97
CA GLU A 93 -20.48 8.76 -0.08
C GLU A 93 -20.22 9.07 1.41
N ARG A 94 -18.94 9.22 1.81
CA ARG A 94 -18.51 9.52 3.20
C ARG A 94 -19.18 8.64 4.28
N SER A 95 -19.20 7.33 4.03
CA SER A 95 -20.05 6.40 4.77
C SER A 95 -19.38 5.70 5.96
N ALA A 96 -18.13 6.04 6.31
CA ALA A 96 -17.45 5.54 7.50
C ALA A 96 -16.46 6.55 8.07
N ARG A 97 -16.07 6.35 9.33
CA ARG A 97 -15.09 7.17 10.04
C ARG A 97 -13.66 6.96 9.54
N TRP A 98 -13.28 5.72 9.21
CA TRP A 98 -12.00 5.37 8.61
C TRP A 98 -12.20 4.83 7.19
N GLU A 99 -11.49 5.43 6.24
CA GLU A 99 -11.48 5.08 4.84
C GLU A 99 -10.20 4.32 4.51
N VAL A 100 -10.32 3.02 4.24
CA VAL A 100 -9.14 2.16 4.03
C VAL A 100 -8.97 1.83 2.55
N LEU A 101 -7.77 2.08 2.03
CA LEU A 101 -7.25 1.53 0.79
C LEU A 101 -6.48 0.26 1.12
N ALA A 102 -7.01 -0.90 0.77
CA ALA A 102 -6.33 -2.18 0.95
C ALA A 102 -5.82 -2.67 -0.40
N HIS A 103 -4.50 -2.65 -0.60
CA HIS A 103 -3.89 -2.90 -1.90
C HIS A 103 -2.49 -3.52 -1.78
N GLN A 104 -1.80 -3.71 -2.90
CA GLN A 104 -0.67 -4.62 -3.00
C GLN A 104 0.68 -3.94 -2.69
N THR A 105 0.92 -2.76 -3.25
CA THR A 105 2.24 -2.09 -3.29
C THR A 105 2.19 -0.74 -2.60
N ALA A 106 3.26 -0.31 -1.92
CA ALA A 106 3.30 0.99 -1.24
C ALA A 106 2.88 2.18 -2.14
N ILE A 107 2.04 3.07 -1.59
CA ILE A 107 1.58 4.29 -2.29
C ILE A 107 2.47 5.49 -2.01
N ALA A 108 3.11 5.56 -0.84
CA ALA A 108 4.05 6.62 -0.53
C ALA A 108 5.21 6.65 -1.53
N GLN A 109 5.77 7.83 -1.78
CA GLN A 109 7.03 7.91 -2.51
C GLN A 109 8.14 7.28 -1.68
N LEU A 110 8.92 6.38 -2.26
CA LEU A 110 10.03 5.72 -1.59
C LEU A 110 11.29 5.91 -2.42
N ASP A 111 12.00 7.01 -2.16
CA ASP A 111 13.37 7.16 -2.65
C ASP A 111 14.25 6.10 -2.00
N THR A 112 14.88 5.28 -2.84
CA THR A 112 15.68 4.13 -2.44
C THR A 112 17.18 4.38 -2.59
N ARG A 113 17.59 5.57 -3.03
CA ARG A 113 18.99 5.88 -3.26
C ARG A 113 19.41 7.14 -2.50
N ALA A 114 20.57 7.05 -1.85
CA ALA A 114 21.11 8.21 -1.14
C ALA A 114 21.55 9.32 -2.10
N GLY A 115 21.34 10.57 -1.69
CA GLY A 115 21.81 11.76 -2.40
C GLY A 115 20.73 12.50 -3.20
N ALA A 116 21.16 13.43 -4.06
CA ALA A 116 20.24 14.41 -4.65
C ALA A 116 19.32 13.89 -5.79
N GLU A 117 19.64 12.73 -6.39
CA GLU A 117 18.80 12.15 -7.44
C GLU A 117 17.85 11.13 -6.82
N VAL A 118 16.56 11.39 -7.02
CA VAL A 118 15.47 10.53 -6.56
C VAL A 118 15.39 9.28 -7.42
N VAL A 119 15.48 8.09 -6.80
CA VAL A 119 15.36 6.80 -7.50
C VAL A 119 14.32 5.93 -6.82
N VAL A 120 13.27 5.60 -7.58
CA VAL A 120 12.05 4.99 -7.03
C VAL A 120 11.71 3.69 -7.77
N PRO A 121 11.01 2.74 -7.11
CA PRO A 121 10.62 1.48 -7.74
C PRO A 121 9.46 1.68 -8.73
N MET A 122 9.66 1.26 -9.99
CA MET A 122 8.68 1.42 -11.08
C MET A 122 7.46 0.50 -10.97
N ASP A 123 7.52 -0.55 -10.14
CA ASP A 123 6.40 -1.48 -9.92
C ASP A 123 5.38 -0.98 -8.86
N THR A 124 5.76 -0.02 -8.02
CA THR A 124 4.88 0.60 -7.01
C THR A 124 4.15 1.81 -7.59
N TRP A 125 3.38 2.52 -6.76
CA TRP A 125 2.71 3.76 -7.19
C TRP A 125 3.67 4.89 -7.58
N ASP A 126 4.96 4.81 -7.24
CA ASP A 126 5.98 5.73 -7.77
C ASP A 126 6.18 5.60 -9.26
N GLY A 127 5.99 4.40 -9.80
CA GLY A 127 5.94 4.17 -11.22
C GLY A 127 4.70 4.79 -11.87
N TYR A 128 3.67 5.21 -11.14
CA TYR A 128 2.35 5.66 -11.65
C TYR A 128 1.91 6.98 -10.99
N VAL A 129 2.78 8.00 -11.03
CA VAL A 129 2.63 9.25 -10.26
C VAL A 129 1.29 9.94 -10.48
N ALA A 130 0.83 10.04 -11.74
CA ALA A 130 -0.44 10.68 -12.05
C ALA A 130 -1.64 9.90 -11.46
N SER A 131 -1.60 8.56 -11.46
CA SER A 131 -2.65 7.74 -10.84
C SER A 131 -2.68 7.91 -9.33
N ARG A 132 -1.50 7.98 -8.67
CA ARG A 132 -1.40 8.31 -7.25
C ARG A 132 -2.01 9.67 -6.93
N GLN A 133 -1.67 10.70 -7.70
CA GLN A 133 -2.19 12.05 -7.53
C GLN A 133 -3.72 12.09 -7.68
N ARG A 134 -4.29 11.41 -8.69
CA ARG A 134 -5.75 11.34 -8.87
C ARG A 134 -6.45 10.66 -7.70
N VAL A 135 -5.89 9.57 -7.16
CA VAL A 135 -6.49 8.83 -6.03
C VAL A 135 -6.37 9.61 -4.72
N LEU A 136 -5.16 10.03 -4.34
CA LEU A 136 -4.91 10.72 -3.07
C LEU A 136 -5.45 12.16 -3.09
N GLY A 137 -5.26 12.88 -4.19
CA GLY A 137 -5.86 14.20 -4.41
C GLY A 137 -7.38 14.13 -4.48
N GLY A 138 -7.93 13.13 -5.17
CA GLY A 138 -9.36 12.91 -5.26
C GLY A 138 -10.03 12.57 -3.91
N ALA A 139 -9.33 11.85 -3.02
CA ALA A 139 -9.76 11.64 -1.63
C ALA A 139 -9.80 12.96 -0.85
N ARG A 140 -8.75 13.78 -0.97
CA ARG A 140 -8.68 15.11 -0.34
C ARG A 140 -9.80 16.03 -0.82
N GLU A 141 -10.01 16.13 -2.13
CA GLU A 141 -11.06 16.95 -2.76
C GLU A 141 -12.46 16.56 -2.28
N ARG A 142 -12.69 15.27 -2.05
CA ARG A 142 -13.97 14.74 -1.54
C ARG A 142 -14.09 14.83 -0.02
N GLY A 143 -13.09 15.36 0.68
CA GLY A 143 -13.09 15.55 2.12
C GLY A 143 -13.12 14.23 2.89
N VAL A 144 -12.39 13.21 2.41
CA VAL A 144 -12.16 11.98 3.18
C VAL A 144 -11.45 12.36 4.48
N ARG A 145 -12.07 12.02 5.61
CA ARG A 145 -11.62 12.44 6.95
C ARG A 145 -10.34 11.71 7.38
N ASN A 146 -10.37 10.39 7.35
CA ASN A 146 -9.26 9.54 7.79
C ASN A 146 -8.94 8.52 6.68
N LEU A 147 -7.99 8.85 5.80
CA LEU A 147 -7.53 7.95 4.75
C LEU A 147 -6.36 7.10 5.26
N VAL A 148 -6.52 5.78 5.24
CA VAL A 148 -5.47 4.82 5.62
C VAL A 148 -5.19 3.87 4.47
N SER A 149 -3.92 3.77 4.08
CA SER A 149 -3.41 2.78 3.14
C SER A 149 -2.84 1.58 3.91
N ILE A 150 -3.22 0.37 3.53
CA ILE A 150 -2.56 -0.86 3.97
C ILE A 150 -2.04 -1.61 2.74
N ALA A 151 -0.75 -1.93 2.75
CA ALA A 151 -0.04 -2.53 1.63
C ALA A 151 0.99 -3.58 2.07
N GLY A 152 1.63 -4.25 1.12
CA GLY A 152 2.71 -5.23 1.36
C GLY A 152 3.80 -5.11 0.29
N ASP A 153 4.12 -6.24 -0.35
CA ASP A 153 5.06 -6.40 -1.49
C ASP A 153 6.54 -6.12 -1.18
N LEU A 154 6.89 -5.06 -0.44
CA LEU A 154 8.28 -4.63 -0.21
C LEU A 154 9.15 -5.59 0.63
N HIS A 155 8.55 -6.64 1.21
CA HIS A 155 9.20 -7.57 2.15
C HIS A 155 9.86 -6.90 3.37
N ARG A 156 9.40 -5.69 3.69
CA ARG A 156 9.84 -4.88 4.82
C ARG A 156 8.65 -4.10 5.37
N SER A 157 8.75 -3.68 6.61
CA SER A 157 7.78 -2.78 7.20
C SER A 157 8.15 -1.34 6.93
N VAL A 158 7.17 -0.55 6.50
CA VAL A 158 7.28 0.91 6.33
C VAL A 158 6.00 1.54 6.87
N ALA A 159 6.12 2.69 7.52
CA ALA A 159 4.96 3.54 7.83
C ALA A 159 5.21 4.96 7.33
N SER A 160 4.25 5.54 6.62
CA SER A 160 4.43 6.81 5.91
C SER A 160 3.23 7.73 6.08
N GLU A 161 3.49 9.02 6.23
CA GLU A 161 2.49 10.07 6.05
C GLU A 161 2.32 10.32 4.55
N LEU A 162 1.07 10.30 4.06
CA LEU A 162 0.79 10.37 2.64
C LEU A 162 0.58 11.79 2.18
N LYS A 163 1.23 12.17 1.08
CA LYS A 163 0.98 13.42 0.37
C LYS A 163 0.34 13.13 -0.98
N ALA A 164 -0.57 14.00 -1.42
CA ALA A 164 -1.17 13.89 -2.75
C ALA A 164 -0.12 14.16 -3.84
N ASP A 165 0.75 15.14 -3.60
CA ASP A 165 1.89 15.47 -4.45
C ASP A 165 3.15 15.59 -3.58
N TYR A 166 4.18 14.82 -3.92
CA TYR A 166 5.46 14.82 -3.20
C TYR A 166 6.43 15.88 -3.72
N ALA A 167 6.16 16.48 -4.89
CA ALA A 167 6.90 17.64 -5.37
C ALA A 167 6.55 18.94 -4.61
N ASP A 168 5.36 18.98 -4.00
CA ASP A 168 4.93 20.09 -3.13
C ASP A 168 5.35 19.80 -1.68
N GLU A 169 6.56 20.23 -1.28
CA GLU A 169 7.12 20.01 0.06
C GLU A 169 6.23 20.57 1.18
N ALA A 170 5.56 21.70 0.95
CA ALA A 170 4.66 22.34 1.92
C ALA A 170 3.23 21.77 1.89
N GLY A 171 2.94 20.90 0.92
CA GLY A 171 1.63 20.28 0.73
C GLY A 171 1.18 19.47 1.96
N PRO A 172 -0.14 19.43 2.23
CA PRO A 172 -0.66 18.78 3.42
C PRO A 172 -0.52 17.25 3.34
N VAL A 173 -0.39 16.63 4.50
CA VAL A 173 -0.61 15.19 4.66
C VAL A 173 -2.10 14.90 4.47
N VAL A 174 -2.43 13.93 3.63
CA VAL A 174 -3.80 13.56 3.24
C VAL A 174 -4.24 12.21 3.78
N GLY A 175 -3.33 11.46 4.41
CA GLY A 175 -3.61 10.15 4.98
C GLY A 175 -2.34 9.51 5.52
N THR A 176 -2.45 8.23 5.87
CA THR A 176 -1.35 7.45 6.45
C THR A 176 -1.23 6.11 5.76
N GLU A 177 -0.03 5.57 5.61
CA GLU A 177 0.22 4.24 5.08
C GLU A 177 0.93 3.35 6.09
N PHE A 178 0.46 2.10 6.19
CA PHE A 178 1.10 1.03 6.94
C PHE A 178 1.41 -0.13 5.99
N VAL A 179 2.66 -0.21 5.53
CA VAL A 179 3.15 -1.34 4.72
C VAL A 179 3.58 -2.46 5.65
N GLY A 180 2.92 -3.61 5.52
CA GLY A 180 3.29 -4.83 6.21
C GLY A 180 4.54 -5.47 5.59
N THR A 181 5.36 -6.07 6.45
CA THR A 181 6.44 -6.94 5.99
C THR A 181 5.89 -8.24 5.38
N SER A 182 6.77 -9.08 4.87
CA SER A 182 6.44 -10.42 4.42
C SER A 182 6.25 -11.39 5.59
N ILE A 183 5.40 -12.41 5.37
CA ILE A 183 5.32 -13.56 6.28
C ILE A 183 6.66 -14.32 6.31
N SER A 184 7.30 -14.53 5.15
CA SER A 184 8.55 -15.30 5.07
C SER A 184 9.52 -14.94 3.93
N SER A 185 9.06 -14.24 2.89
CA SER A 185 9.93 -13.79 1.79
C SER A 185 11.10 -12.96 2.31
N GLY A 186 12.33 -13.29 1.91
CA GLY A 186 13.54 -12.59 2.39
C GLY A 186 14.21 -13.21 3.63
N ARG A 187 13.83 -14.44 4.03
CA ARG A 187 14.42 -15.18 5.17
C ARG A 187 14.26 -14.42 6.50
N ASP A 188 15.15 -14.60 7.48
CA ASP A 188 14.98 -14.05 8.83
C ASP A 188 14.98 -12.52 8.88
N GLY A 189 15.78 -11.89 8.02
CA GLY A 189 15.92 -10.43 8.03
C GLY A 189 16.75 -9.93 9.21
N MET A 190 16.54 -8.67 9.56
CA MET A 190 17.19 -7.99 10.69
C MET A 190 16.34 -6.78 11.09
N ASP A 191 16.62 -6.18 12.24
CA ASP A 191 15.80 -5.08 12.74
C ASP A 191 15.64 -3.96 11.71
N ASN A 192 16.74 -3.41 11.20
CA ASN A 192 16.73 -2.55 10.02
C ASN A 192 17.99 -2.81 9.19
N ASP A 193 17.87 -2.71 7.87
CA ASP A 193 18.97 -2.92 6.93
C ASP A 193 19.45 -1.57 6.36
N PRO A 194 20.62 -1.52 5.68
CA PRO A 194 21.10 -0.27 5.07
C PRO A 194 20.07 0.38 4.12
N GLY A 195 19.30 -0.43 3.38
CA GLY A 195 18.24 0.09 2.51
C GLY A 195 17.12 0.79 3.29
N GLY A 196 16.73 0.28 4.45
CA GLY A 196 15.71 0.91 5.29
C GLY A 196 16.21 2.17 5.97
N LEU A 197 17.51 2.24 6.29
CA LEU A 197 18.16 3.47 6.74
C LEU A 197 18.17 4.54 5.64
N THR A 198 18.45 4.17 4.38
CA THR A 198 18.34 5.08 3.24
C THR A 198 16.91 5.58 3.07
N ILE A 199 15.92 4.69 3.10
CA ILE A 199 14.51 5.08 2.98
C ILE A 199 14.13 6.11 4.06
N LEU A 200 14.54 5.89 5.32
CA LEU A 200 14.27 6.83 6.40
C LEU A 200 14.97 8.18 6.22
N ALA A 201 16.19 8.19 5.68
CA ALA A 201 16.98 9.40 5.50
C ALA A 201 16.48 10.28 4.34
N GLU A 202 16.09 9.65 3.22
CA GLU A 202 15.74 10.36 1.99
C GLU A 202 14.24 10.71 1.89
N ASN A 203 13.41 10.16 2.78
CA ASN A 203 11.96 10.34 2.74
C ASN A 203 11.43 10.88 4.07
N PRO A 204 11.33 12.21 4.27
CA PRO A 204 10.90 12.81 5.54
C PRO A 204 9.48 12.41 6.00
N HIS A 205 8.64 11.96 5.08
CA HIS A 205 7.30 11.44 5.35
C HIS A 205 7.29 9.98 5.84
N VAL A 206 8.39 9.23 5.69
CA VAL A 206 8.51 7.88 6.25
C VAL A 206 8.91 7.97 7.71
N LYS A 207 8.08 7.40 8.60
CA LYS A 207 8.25 7.48 10.07
C LYS A 207 8.73 6.20 10.70
N TYR A 208 8.76 5.10 9.95
CA TYR A 208 9.21 3.81 10.45
C TYR A 208 9.73 2.92 9.33
N SER A 209 10.79 2.17 9.61
CA SER A 209 11.27 1.07 8.77
C SER A 209 11.76 -0.10 9.64
N ASN A 210 11.46 -1.33 9.22
CA ASN A 210 12.01 -2.56 9.81
C ASN A 210 12.13 -3.67 8.76
N PHE A 211 13.14 -4.52 8.89
CA PHE A 211 13.46 -5.56 7.92
C PHE A 211 13.34 -6.99 8.47
N GLN A 212 12.54 -7.21 9.51
CA GLN A 212 12.17 -8.54 9.99
C GLN A 212 10.88 -9.02 9.31
N ARG A 213 10.57 -10.31 9.45
CA ARG A 213 9.33 -10.93 8.95
C ARG A 213 8.22 -10.83 9.98
N GLY A 214 6.98 -11.01 9.55
CA GLY A 214 5.82 -10.98 10.45
C GLY A 214 4.58 -10.40 9.79
N TYR A 215 3.82 -9.59 10.54
CA TYR A 215 2.55 -9.01 10.10
C TYR A 215 2.22 -7.73 10.87
N VAL A 216 1.21 -6.99 10.42
CA VAL A 216 0.68 -5.84 11.15
C VAL A 216 -0.65 -6.22 11.79
N ARG A 217 -0.78 -5.97 13.09
CA ARG A 217 -2.07 -6.06 13.80
C ARG A 217 -2.60 -4.65 13.99
N VAL A 218 -3.85 -4.42 13.61
CA VAL A 218 -4.50 -3.11 13.76
C VAL A 218 -5.62 -3.16 14.77
N GLU A 219 -5.70 -2.14 15.62
CA GLU A 219 -6.84 -1.83 16.48
C GLU A 219 -7.41 -0.49 16.02
N VAL A 220 -8.72 -0.45 15.77
CA VAL A 220 -9.39 0.73 15.23
C VAL A 220 -10.55 1.08 16.14
N THR A 221 -10.59 2.33 16.59
CA THR A 221 -11.70 2.93 17.35
C THR A 221 -12.15 4.21 16.65
N PRO A 222 -13.27 4.83 17.04
CA PRO A 222 -13.65 6.12 16.49
C PRO A 222 -12.60 7.22 16.73
N GLU A 223 -11.76 7.10 17.74
CA GLU A 223 -10.79 8.11 18.16
C GLU A 223 -9.40 7.89 17.54
N GLN A 224 -9.05 6.65 17.18
CA GLN A 224 -7.70 6.34 16.73
C GLN A 224 -7.59 5.05 15.89
N TRP A 225 -6.53 5.00 15.10
CA TRP A 225 -6.02 3.81 14.44
C TRP A 225 -4.65 3.46 15.01
N VAL A 226 -4.49 2.25 15.55
CA VAL A 226 -3.25 1.78 16.16
C VAL A 226 -2.73 0.58 15.38
N ALA A 227 -1.50 0.67 14.88
CA ALA A 227 -0.80 -0.38 14.15
C ALA A 227 0.36 -0.95 14.98
N ASP A 228 0.24 -2.22 15.36
CA ASP A 228 1.31 -3.01 15.97
C ASP A 228 2.09 -3.76 14.88
N TYR A 229 3.35 -3.41 14.69
CA TYR A 229 4.26 -4.16 13.83
C TYR A 229 4.77 -5.40 14.57
N ARG A 230 4.18 -6.55 14.26
CA ARG A 230 4.46 -7.83 14.89
C ARG A 230 5.55 -8.54 14.11
N VAL A 231 6.73 -8.70 14.69
CA VAL A 231 7.91 -9.26 14.01
C VAL A 231 8.34 -10.57 14.62
N ALA A 232 8.80 -11.50 13.79
CA ALA A 232 9.45 -12.73 14.20
C ALA A 232 10.98 -12.52 14.28
N ASP A 233 11.64 -13.14 15.27
CA ASP A 233 13.10 -13.18 15.35
C ASP A 233 13.73 -14.03 14.23
N ARG A 234 13.03 -15.09 13.79
CA ARG A 234 13.43 -15.98 12.70
C ARG A 234 12.22 -16.67 12.06
N VAL A 235 12.38 -17.06 10.80
CA VAL A 235 11.42 -17.84 10.01
C VAL A 235 12.08 -18.99 9.24
N THR A 236 13.41 -19.08 9.23
CA THR A 236 14.16 -20.16 8.56
C THR A 236 14.11 -21.48 9.32
N VAL A 237 13.70 -21.45 10.59
CA VAL A 237 13.43 -22.62 11.44
C VAL A 237 12.09 -22.44 12.15
N PRO A 238 11.43 -23.54 12.56
CA PRO A 238 10.22 -23.48 13.39
C PRO A 238 10.42 -22.72 14.72
N ASP A 239 9.29 -22.39 15.35
CA ASP A 239 9.24 -21.85 16.71
C ASP A 239 9.94 -20.50 16.90
N GLY A 240 9.89 -19.64 15.88
CA GLY A 240 10.24 -18.22 15.99
C GLY A 240 9.33 -17.49 16.98
N THR A 241 9.88 -16.54 17.72
CA THR A 241 9.15 -15.71 18.69
C THR A 241 8.64 -14.45 18.02
N VAL A 242 7.34 -14.17 18.18
CA VAL A 242 6.72 -12.95 17.66
C VAL A 242 6.56 -11.89 18.75
N THR A 243 7.18 -10.73 18.57
CA THR A 243 7.08 -9.56 19.47
C THR A 243 6.48 -8.36 18.76
N THR A 244 6.03 -7.34 19.51
CA THR A 244 5.65 -6.05 18.92
C THR A 244 6.93 -5.24 18.85
N ARG A 245 7.44 -4.99 17.64
CA ARG A 245 8.63 -4.17 17.46
C ARG A 245 8.33 -2.71 17.71
N THR A 246 7.27 -2.20 17.09
CA THR A 246 6.77 -0.84 17.32
C THR A 246 5.26 -0.82 17.30
N ARG A 247 4.69 0.18 17.98
CA ARG A 247 3.28 0.54 17.96
C ARG A 247 3.16 1.99 17.50
N LEU A 248 2.46 2.18 16.40
CA LEU A 248 2.20 3.49 15.80
C LEU A 248 0.72 3.81 15.93
N ALA A 249 0.38 5.06 16.24
CA ALA A 249 -0.99 5.55 16.35
C ALA A 249 -1.23 6.78 15.47
N VAL A 250 -2.45 6.87 14.95
CA VAL A 250 -3.00 7.99 14.19
C VAL A 250 -4.31 8.38 14.84
N ALA A 251 -4.50 9.65 15.16
CA ALA A 251 -5.71 10.13 15.81
C ALA A 251 -6.79 10.48 14.76
N ASP A 252 -8.05 10.45 15.17
CA ASP A 252 -9.15 10.88 14.32
C ASP A 252 -8.99 12.33 13.86
N GLY A 253 -8.98 12.54 12.54
CA GLY A 253 -8.84 13.83 11.90
C GLY A 253 -7.41 14.36 11.81
N ASP A 254 -6.42 13.60 12.29
CA ASP A 254 -4.99 13.94 12.21
C ASP A 254 -4.21 12.77 11.61
N PRO A 255 -3.75 12.86 10.35
CA PRO A 255 -3.04 11.78 9.67
C PRO A 255 -1.59 11.58 10.13
N SER A 256 -1.11 12.36 11.12
CA SER A 256 0.26 12.29 11.63
C SER A 256 0.52 10.97 12.38
N ILE A 257 1.68 10.36 12.14
CA ILE A 257 2.06 9.10 12.80
C ILE A 257 2.77 9.42 14.13
N ASN A 258 2.30 8.80 15.20
CA ASN A 258 2.91 8.90 16.53
C ASN A 258 3.39 7.54 17.04
N VAL A 259 4.61 7.45 17.56
CA VAL A 259 5.10 6.25 18.26
C VAL A 259 4.50 6.22 19.67
N VAL A 260 3.77 5.15 20.01
CA VAL A 260 3.08 5.03 21.30
C VAL A 260 3.47 3.78 22.09
N GLY A 261 4.48 3.04 21.63
CA GLY A 261 5.03 1.88 22.32
C GLY A 261 5.86 1.01 21.37
N GLY A 262 6.47 -0.05 21.91
CA GLY A 262 7.36 -0.93 21.15
C GLY A 262 8.53 -1.45 21.97
N GLN A 263 9.30 -2.37 21.39
CA GLN A 263 10.62 -2.77 21.87
C GLN A 263 11.69 -1.81 21.34
#